data_AF-C5DN09-F1
#
_entry.id   AF-C5DN09-F1
#
_cell.length_a   1.000
_cell.length_b   1.000
_cell.length_c   1.000
_cell.angle_alpha   90.00
_cell.angle_beta   90.00
_cell.angle_gamma   90.00
#
_symmetry.space_group_name_H-M   'P 1'
#
loop_
_entity.id
_entity.type
_entity.pdbx_description
1 polymer ?
#
loop_
_entity_poly.entity_id
_entity_poly.type
_entity_poly.pdbx_seq_one_letter_code
_entity_poly.pdbx_strand_id
1 'polypeptide(L)'
;MTGIHHDTHHESHLLGDSGNVGLEAVNLWKRGVLKEKDGLMMDAIGCYRRALKMDGEVEKQYRKLVHQETQTMREMEKLSLQSRLPSTQEGKEAEKAGDLVKESGEQVEQNDLPCWILEMLPDDILKKIVLETVLISGESWLNLSLTCRRFHRLCFREPEPYRTFAQHIYSLQHYDKAAMALNGLSSIKTLEEAFWGVDYRRMLEERAYVKFQGCYISVVNYLRQGASAEGSSSWINPVHMITYYRYFRFYPDGSCLRLVTTDEPSNVVRGYDRDKDIKNADLCHWSLSIDDDLSLLTITRRNDKYSFEEKLRIHKHAHKTHQRLKWVSSGAFDNRGERIDFSMRNEKPFSFSRVTSYKPVKEDHGGNR
;
A
#
# COMPACT_ATOMS: atom_id res chain seq x y z
N MET A 1 -8.99 -79.00 -25.96
CA MET A 1 -10.18 -79.01 -25.07
C MET A 1 -9.73 -78.60 -23.69
N THR A 2 -10.63 -77.93 -22.98
CA THR A 2 -10.51 -77.26 -21.67
C THR A 2 -9.72 -75.96 -21.66
N GLY A 3 -10.44 -74.88 -21.34
CA GLY A 3 -9.90 -73.57 -21.02
C GLY A 3 -10.43 -73.09 -19.66
N ILE A 4 -10.08 -71.83 -19.38
CA ILE A 4 -10.53 -70.94 -18.29
C ILE A 4 -9.76 -71.06 -16.96
N HIS A 5 -8.83 -70.12 -16.71
CA HIS A 5 -8.93 -69.05 -15.68
C HIS A 5 -7.58 -68.31 -15.55
N HIS A 6 -7.58 -66.97 -15.58
CA HIS A 6 -6.88 -66.13 -14.58
C HIS A 6 -7.16 -64.62 -14.76
N ASP A 7 -7.82 -64.08 -13.74
CA ASP A 7 -7.54 -62.86 -12.97
C ASP A 7 -7.26 -61.53 -13.67
N THR A 8 -8.30 -60.69 -13.65
CA THR A 8 -8.25 -59.23 -13.59
C THR A 8 -8.03 -58.76 -12.16
N HIS A 9 -6.89 -58.16 -11.83
CA HIS A 9 -6.75 -57.14 -10.77
C HIS A 9 -5.34 -56.51 -10.82
N HIS A 10 -5.19 -55.35 -11.48
CA HIS A 10 -4.25 -54.28 -11.11
C HIS A 10 -4.32 -53.13 -12.12
N GLU A 11 -5.32 -52.25 -12.00
CA GLU A 11 -5.31 -50.97 -12.71
C GLU A 11 -6.19 -49.94 -11.98
N SER A 12 -5.78 -49.55 -10.77
CA SER A 12 -6.50 -48.51 -10.01
C SER A 12 -5.62 -47.65 -9.11
N HIS A 13 -4.31 -47.54 -9.38
CA HIS A 13 -3.38 -46.79 -8.52
C HIS A 13 -2.66 -45.60 -9.18
N LEU A 14 -3.03 -45.17 -10.40
CA LEU A 14 -2.32 -44.11 -11.14
C LEU A 14 -3.10 -42.80 -11.38
N LEU A 15 -4.35 -42.69 -10.93
CA LEU A 15 -5.18 -41.49 -11.18
C LEU A 15 -5.21 -40.47 -10.03
N GLY A 16 -4.65 -40.80 -8.86
CA GLY A 16 -4.61 -39.90 -7.69
C GLY A 16 -3.38 -38.98 -7.63
N ASP A 17 -2.31 -39.31 -8.34
CA ASP A 17 -1.01 -38.65 -8.18
C ASP A 17 -0.86 -37.41 -9.09
N SER A 18 -1.47 -37.43 -10.28
CA SER A 18 -1.41 -36.33 -11.26
C SER A 18 -2.13 -35.07 -10.81
N GLY A 19 -3.24 -35.21 -10.08
CA GLY A 19 -3.98 -34.07 -9.52
C GLY A 19 -3.22 -33.36 -8.39
N ASN A 20 -2.45 -34.11 -7.60
CA ASN A 20 -1.64 -33.57 -6.52
C ASN A 20 -0.42 -32.80 -7.07
N VAL A 21 0.24 -33.36 -8.09
CA VAL A 21 1.37 -32.72 -8.78
C VAL A 21 0.95 -31.40 -9.46
N GLY A 22 -0.23 -31.34 -10.07
CA GLY A 22 -0.76 -30.10 -10.66
C GLY A 22 -1.03 -29.00 -9.62
N LEU A 23 -1.63 -29.35 -8.49
CA LEU A 23 -1.86 -28.41 -7.39
C LEU A 23 -0.54 -27.94 -6.75
N GLU A 24 0.42 -28.84 -6.59
CA GLU A 24 1.75 -28.51 -6.09
C GLU A 24 2.50 -27.57 -7.06
N ALA A 25 2.42 -27.83 -8.37
CA ALA A 25 3.01 -26.96 -9.39
C ALA A 25 2.43 -25.54 -9.34
N VAL A 26 1.10 -25.41 -9.19
CA VAL A 26 0.42 -24.11 -9.04
C VAL A 26 0.84 -23.40 -7.75
N ASN A 27 0.95 -24.12 -6.64
CA ASN A 27 1.44 -23.54 -5.37
C ASN A 27 2.89 -23.09 -5.47
N LEU A 28 3.72 -23.84 -6.20
CA LEU A 28 5.11 -23.50 -6.44
C LEU A 28 5.23 -22.27 -7.35
N TRP A 29 4.35 -22.14 -8.36
CA TRP A 29 4.23 -20.95 -9.19
C TRP A 29 3.77 -19.73 -8.37
N LYS A 30 2.75 -19.89 -7.51
CA LYS A 30 2.28 -18.87 -6.55
C LYS A 30 3.41 -18.41 -5.62
N ARG A 31 4.31 -19.31 -5.22
CA ARG A 31 5.49 -18.94 -4.42
C ARG A 31 6.51 -18.16 -5.25
N GLY A 32 6.70 -18.49 -6.53
CA GLY A 32 7.51 -17.72 -7.48
C GLY A 32 7.01 -16.29 -7.62
N VAL A 33 5.74 -16.13 -8.01
CA VAL A 33 4.77 -15.15 -7.51
C VAL A 33 5.26 -14.11 -6.50
N LEU A 34 5.18 -14.56 -5.24
CA LEU A 34 5.50 -13.79 -4.04
C LEU A 34 6.97 -13.41 -3.99
N LYS A 35 7.88 -14.34 -4.31
CA LYS A 35 9.32 -14.06 -4.31
C LYS A 35 9.72 -13.00 -5.33
N GLU A 36 9.11 -13.01 -6.50
CA GLU A 36 9.30 -11.96 -7.51
C GLU A 36 8.84 -10.60 -6.98
N LYS A 37 7.68 -10.55 -6.34
CA LYS A 37 7.16 -9.33 -5.70
C LYS A 37 8.08 -8.83 -4.58
N ASP A 38 8.68 -9.74 -3.82
CA ASP A 38 9.62 -9.41 -2.74
C ASP A 38 11.02 -9.03 -3.26
N GLY A 39 11.29 -9.21 -4.56
CA GLY A 39 12.57 -8.93 -5.20
C GLY A 39 13.54 -10.11 -5.22
N LEU A 40 13.17 -11.26 -4.65
CA LEU A 40 13.92 -12.52 -4.65
C LEU A 40 13.82 -13.24 -6.01
N MET A 41 14.21 -12.56 -7.08
CA MET A 41 13.93 -13.03 -8.44
C MET A 41 14.73 -14.29 -8.81
N MET A 42 15.95 -14.50 -8.27
CA MET A 42 16.71 -15.74 -8.50
C MET A 42 15.99 -16.97 -7.92
N ASP A 43 15.48 -16.83 -6.71
CA ASP A 43 14.66 -17.85 -6.08
C ASP A 43 13.31 -18.03 -6.80
N ALA A 44 12.72 -16.95 -7.29
CA ALA A 44 11.50 -16.99 -8.08
C ALA A 44 11.69 -17.80 -9.36
N ILE A 45 12.81 -17.58 -10.09
CA ILE A 45 13.19 -18.37 -11.27
C ILE A 45 13.34 -19.85 -10.90
N GLY A 46 13.96 -20.15 -9.75
CA GLY A 46 14.07 -21.53 -9.25
C GLY A 46 12.70 -22.17 -8.95
N CYS A 47 11.73 -21.39 -8.48
CA CYS A 47 10.34 -21.83 -8.32
C CYS A 47 9.65 -22.05 -9.68
N TYR A 48 9.74 -21.10 -10.61
CA TYR A 48 9.12 -21.20 -11.93
C TYR A 48 9.67 -22.38 -12.74
N ARG A 49 11.00 -22.58 -12.76
CA ARG A 49 11.63 -23.72 -13.45
C ARG A 49 11.14 -25.06 -12.93
N ARG A 50 11.02 -25.20 -11.61
CA ARG A 50 10.50 -26.43 -10.99
C ARG A 50 9.02 -26.63 -11.29
N ALA A 51 8.22 -25.56 -11.26
CA ALA A 51 6.80 -25.62 -11.57
C ALA A 51 6.56 -26.04 -13.04
N LEU A 52 7.29 -25.44 -13.99
CA LEU A 52 7.22 -25.81 -15.42
C LEU A 52 7.71 -27.23 -15.70
N LYS A 53 8.65 -27.73 -14.90
CA LYS A 53 9.12 -29.11 -14.99
C LYS A 53 8.04 -30.11 -14.54
N MET A 54 7.22 -29.73 -13.56
CA MET A 54 6.11 -30.54 -13.06
C MET A 54 4.91 -30.50 -14.01
N ASP A 55 4.50 -29.31 -14.43
CA ASP A 55 3.39 -29.10 -15.36
C ASP A 55 3.72 -27.97 -16.35
N GLY A 56 3.76 -28.30 -17.64
CA GLY A 56 4.03 -27.33 -18.70
C GLY A 56 2.91 -26.30 -18.92
N GLU A 57 1.68 -26.58 -18.48
CA GLU A 57 0.53 -25.67 -18.55
C GLU A 57 0.26 -24.91 -17.23
N VAL A 58 1.14 -25.04 -16.23
CA VAL A 58 0.96 -24.42 -14.89
C VAL A 58 0.67 -22.92 -14.94
N GLU A 59 1.29 -22.19 -15.88
CA GLU A 59 1.07 -20.75 -16.04
C GLU A 59 -0.37 -20.44 -16.46
N LYS A 60 -0.92 -21.22 -17.39
CA LYS A 60 -2.28 -21.08 -17.90
C LYS A 60 -3.30 -21.40 -16.81
N GLN A 61 -3.04 -22.43 -16.01
CA GLN A 61 -3.85 -22.77 -14.84
C GLN A 61 -3.82 -21.63 -13.79
N TYR A 62 -2.63 -21.11 -13.47
CA TYR A 62 -2.49 -20.00 -12.53
C TYR A 62 -3.21 -18.73 -13.02
N ARG A 63 -3.07 -18.36 -14.31
CA ARG A 63 -3.78 -17.19 -14.88
C ARG A 63 -5.30 -17.34 -14.81
N LYS A 64 -5.83 -18.54 -15.05
CA LYS A 64 -7.27 -18.82 -14.89
C LYS A 64 -7.72 -18.62 -13.43
N LEU A 65 -6.96 -19.13 -12.47
CA LEU A 65 -7.24 -18.96 -11.04
C LEU A 65 -7.26 -17.48 -10.65
N VAL A 66 -6.24 -16.71 -11.04
CA VAL A 66 -6.18 -15.27 -10.76
C VAL A 66 -7.34 -14.51 -11.40
N HIS A 67 -7.73 -14.88 -12.63
CA HIS A 67 -8.87 -14.28 -13.31
C HIS A 67 -10.19 -14.58 -12.57
N GLN A 68 -10.41 -15.82 -12.16
CA GLN A 68 -11.57 -16.22 -11.37
C GLN A 68 -11.60 -15.49 -10.03
N GLU A 69 -10.50 -15.45 -9.29
CA GLU A 69 -10.37 -14.68 -8.03
C GLU A 69 -10.67 -13.19 -8.24
N THR A 70 -10.24 -12.60 -9.36
CA THR A 70 -10.51 -11.20 -9.67
C THR A 70 -11.98 -10.96 -10.02
N GLN A 71 -12.61 -11.89 -10.73
CA GLN A 71 -14.03 -11.82 -11.07
C GLN A 71 -14.90 -11.96 -9.82
N THR A 72 -14.62 -12.94 -8.96
CA THR A 72 -15.37 -13.14 -7.72
C THR A 72 -15.23 -11.94 -6.79
N MET A 73 -14.04 -11.35 -6.68
CA MET A 73 -13.83 -10.10 -5.93
C MET A 73 -14.68 -8.95 -6.47
N ARG A 74 -14.74 -8.77 -7.80
CA ARG A 74 -15.58 -7.74 -8.44
C ARG A 74 -17.08 -8.00 -8.25
N GLU A 75 -17.50 -9.25 -8.29
CA GLU A 75 -18.90 -9.63 -8.06
C GLU A 75 -19.30 -9.40 -6.60
N MET A 76 -18.44 -9.75 -5.64
CA MET A 76 -18.63 -9.41 -4.23
C MET A 76 -18.71 -7.89 -4.02
N GLU A 77 -17.85 -7.11 -4.68
CA GLU A 77 -17.91 -5.64 -4.64
C GLU A 77 -19.26 -5.14 -5.15
N LYS A 78 -19.74 -5.64 -6.29
CA LYS A 78 -21.05 -5.26 -6.86
C LYS A 78 -22.23 -5.63 -5.96
N LEU A 79 -22.22 -6.83 -5.37
CA LEU A 79 -23.25 -7.28 -4.41
C LEU A 79 -23.24 -6.41 -3.14
N SER A 80 -22.06 -5.99 -2.67
CA SER A 80 -21.92 -5.07 -1.53
C SER A 80 -22.41 -3.64 -1.83
N LEU A 81 -22.42 -3.25 -3.11
CA LEU A 81 -22.92 -1.96 -3.60
C LEU A 81 -24.44 -1.99 -3.85
N GLN A 82 -24.97 -3.11 -4.35
CA GLN A 82 -26.41 -3.27 -4.64
C GLN A 82 -27.27 -3.38 -3.37
N SER A 83 -26.74 -3.95 -2.28
CA SER A 83 -27.43 -3.95 -0.97
C SER A 83 -27.53 -2.55 -0.32
N ARG A 84 -27.00 -1.50 -0.95
CA ARG A 84 -27.00 -0.10 -0.47
C ARG A 84 -27.92 0.84 -1.24
N LEU A 85 -28.62 0.38 -2.28
CA LEU A 85 -29.62 1.18 -2.99
C LEU A 85 -31.02 0.79 -2.52
N PRO A 86 -31.78 1.68 -1.85
CA PRO A 86 -33.22 1.47 -1.72
C PRO A 86 -33.82 1.64 -3.12
N SER A 87 -34.38 0.57 -3.67
CA SER A 87 -35.19 0.64 -4.88
C SER A 87 -36.46 1.44 -4.58
N THR A 88 -36.48 2.69 -5.02
CA THR A 88 -37.65 3.57 -5.01
C THR A 88 -38.67 3.10 -6.03
N GLN A 89 -39.83 2.60 -5.58
CA GLN A 89 -41.10 2.72 -6.29
C GLN A 89 -42.24 2.90 -5.28
N GLU A 90 -43.27 3.61 -5.73
CA GLU A 90 -44.16 4.48 -4.96
C GLU A 90 -45.34 3.76 -4.29
N GLY A 91 -45.66 4.23 -3.07
CA GLY A 91 -47.00 4.44 -2.49
C GLY A 91 -48.11 3.39 -2.62
N LYS A 92 -48.54 2.82 -1.47
CA LYS A 92 -49.88 3.01 -0.87
C LYS A 92 -50.08 2.21 0.44
N GLU A 93 -50.97 2.78 1.24
CA GLU A 93 -51.49 2.49 2.58
C GLU A 93 -51.62 1.04 3.12
N ALA A 94 -51.49 0.99 4.46
CA ALA A 94 -52.27 0.23 5.45
C ALA A 94 -52.06 -1.28 5.67
N GLU A 95 -51.73 -1.57 6.94
CA GLU A 95 -52.08 -2.69 7.82
C GLU A 95 -52.58 -4.04 7.28
N LYS A 96 -51.90 -5.07 7.80
CA LYS A 96 -52.34 -6.38 8.35
C LYS A 96 -51.91 -7.65 7.62
N ALA A 97 -51.20 -8.45 8.42
CA ALA A 97 -51.22 -9.90 8.54
C ALA A 97 -50.65 -10.74 7.39
N GLY A 98 -49.84 -11.73 7.77
CA GLY A 98 -49.59 -12.89 6.92
C GLY A 98 -48.15 -13.40 6.97
N ASP A 99 -47.95 -14.30 7.91
CA ASP A 99 -46.80 -15.19 8.14
C ASP A 99 -46.26 -15.93 6.89
N LEU A 100 -45.08 -16.53 7.07
CA LEU A 100 -44.39 -17.58 6.29
C LEU A 100 -43.31 -17.13 5.29
N VAL A 101 -42.04 -17.19 5.72
CA VAL A 101 -41.09 -18.25 5.28
C VAL A 101 -40.09 -18.53 6.41
N LYS A 102 -40.02 -19.81 6.79
CA LYS A 102 -39.07 -20.42 7.71
C LYS A 102 -37.65 -20.37 7.15
N GLU A 103 -36.69 -19.88 7.93
CA GLU A 103 -35.33 -20.40 7.91
C GLU A 103 -34.96 -20.90 9.31
N SER A 104 -34.78 -22.22 9.37
CA SER A 104 -34.20 -22.96 10.46
C SER A 104 -32.72 -22.57 10.61
N GLY A 105 -32.45 -21.59 11.44
CA GLY A 105 -31.20 -21.45 12.17
C GLY A 105 -31.58 -21.24 13.63
N GLU A 106 -30.99 -22.00 14.55
CA GLU A 106 -31.14 -21.79 15.99
C GLU A 106 -30.86 -20.33 16.31
N GLN A 107 -31.92 -19.52 16.47
CA GLN A 107 -31.82 -18.18 17.02
C GLN A 107 -31.61 -18.36 18.52
N VAL A 108 -30.34 -18.33 18.93
CA VAL A 108 -30.02 -17.90 20.28
C VAL A 108 -30.56 -16.49 20.40
N GLU A 109 -31.66 -16.30 21.12
CA GLU A 109 -32.14 -14.99 21.55
C GLU A 109 -31.03 -14.35 22.39
N GLN A 110 -30.14 -13.64 21.72
CA GLN A 110 -29.17 -12.78 22.35
C GLN A 110 -29.99 -11.59 22.86
N ASN A 111 -30.26 -11.58 24.17
CA ASN A 111 -30.74 -10.39 24.88
C ASN A 111 -29.69 -9.30 24.65
N ASP A 112 -29.85 -8.52 23.58
CA ASP A 112 -28.99 -7.39 23.28
C ASP A 112 -29.18 -6.37 24.40
N LEU A 113 -28.29 -6.40 25.39
CA LEU A 113 -28.24 -5.38 26.41
C LEU A 113 -28.09 -4.02 25.69
N PRO A 114 -28.78 -2.98 26.17
CA PRO A 114 -28.65 -1.66 25.60
C PRO A 114 -27.17 -1.25 25.55
N CYS A 115 -26.75 -0.58 24.49
CA CYS A 115 -25.43 0.04 24.46
C CYS A 115 -25.50 1.33 25.28
N TRP A 116 -25.10 1.26 26.55
CA TRP A 116 -25.24 2.39 27.49
C TRP A 116 -24.56 3.66 26.98
N ILE A 117 -23.45 3.53 26.25
CA ILE A 117 -22.74 4.66 25.63
C ILE A 117 -23.65 5.39 24.63
N LEU A 118 -24.38 4.64 23.79
CA LEU A 118 -25.27 5.24 22.79
C LEU A 118 -26.54 5.80 23.45
N GLU A 119 -27.06 5.18 24.50
CA GLU A 119 -28.29 5.65 25.15
C GLU A 119 -28.06 6.83 26.09
N MET A 120 -26.93 6.86 26.79
CA MET A 120 -26.62 7.91 27.76
C MET A 120 -26.00 9.16 27.13
N LEU A 121 -25.25 9.03 26.03
CA LEU A 121 -24.51 10.16 25.47
C LEU A 121 -25.29 10.86 24.34
N PRO A 122 -25.40 12.21 24.39
CA PRO A 122 -25.96 12.97 23.29
C PRO A 122 -25.01 12.97 22.08
N ASP A 123 -25.56 13.28 20.90
CA ASP A 123 -24.79 13.27 19.64
C ASP A 123 -23.58 14.21 19.69
N ASP A 124 -23.61 15.29 20.45
CA ASP A 124 -22.47 16.22 20.56
C ASP A 124 -21.26 15.61 21.26
N ILE A 125 -21.48 14.76 22.27
CA ILE A 125 -20.38 14.04 22.95
C ILE A 125 -19.88 12.91 22.06
N LEU A 126 -20.79 12.18 21.40
CA LEU A 126 -20.40 11.14 20.45
C LEU A 126 -19.59 11.71 19.28
N LYS A 127 -19.93 12.91 18.78
CA LYS A 127 -19.14 13.63 17.78
C LYS A 127 -17.72 13.88 18.27
N LYS A 128 -17.54 14.38 19.50
CA LYS A 128 -16.19 14.58 20.08
C LYS A 128 -15.40 13.28 20.14
N ILE A 129 -16.04 12.16 20.52
CA ILE A 129 -15.40 10.84 20.51
C ILE A 129 -14.95 10.44 19.09
N VAL A 130 -15.79 10.69 18.08
CA VAL A 130 -15.44 10.45 16.67
C VAL A 130 -14.22 11.29 16.26
N LEU A 131 -14.19 12.59 16.61
CA LEU A 131 -13.07 13.47 16.29
C LEU A 131 -11.75 13.01 16.93
N GLU A 132 -11.77 12.62 18.21
CA GLU A 132 -10.59 12.04 18.87
C GLU A 132 -10.15 10.72 18.23
N THR A 133 -11.12 9.88 17.84
CA THR A 133 -10.83 8.62 17.13
C THR A 133 -10.14 8.85 15.80
N VAL A 134 -10.56 9.88 15.05
CA VAL A 134 -9.94 10.31 13.79
C VAL A 134 -8.48 10.71 14.00
N LEU A 135 -8.17 11.44 15.08
CA LEU A 135 -6.81 11.87 15.41
C LEU A 135 -5.90 10.71 15.83
N ILE A 136 -6.46 9.64 16.40
CA ILE A 136 -5.70 8.43 16.78
C ILE A 136 -5.30 7.63 15.55
N SER A 137 -6.27 7.26 14.70
CA SER A 137 -6.01 6.45 13.50
C SER A 137 -7.21 6.44 12.56
N GLY A 138 -6.96 6.60 11.26
CA GLY A 138 -7.98 6.42 10.23
C GLY A 138 -8.57 5.00 10.19
N GLU A 139 -7.83 3.98 10.64
CA GLU A 139 -8.37 2.60 10.76
C GLU A 139 -9.40 2.51 11.89
N SER A 140 -9.10 3.11 13.04
CA SER A 140 -10.03 3.18 14.17
C SER A 140 -11.29 3.96 13.80
N TRP A 141 -11.17 5.02 13.01
CA TRP A 141 -12.31 5.78 12.48
C TRP A 141 -13.23 4.92 11.60
N LEU A 142 -12.65 4.16 10.67
CA LEU A 142 -13.42 3.21 9.84
C LEU A 142 -14.07 2.14 10.72
N ASN A 143 -13.32 1.51 11.63
CA ASN A 143 -13.84 0.48 12.51
C ASN A 143 -15.01 0.99 13.37
N LEU A 144 -14.89 2.20 13.92
CA LEU A 144 -15.97 2.85 14.69
C LEU A 144 -17.22 3.02 13.84
N SER A 145 -17.08 3.44 12.56
CA SER A 145 -18.22 3.61 11.65
C SER A 145 -18.96 2.29 11.35
N LEU A 146 -18.29 1.15 11.46
CA LEU A 146 -18.86 -0.17 11.19
C LEU A 146 -19.64 -0.75 12.39
N THR A 147 -19.54 -0.15 13.57
CA THR A 147 -20.17 -0.66 14.80
C THR A 147 -21.69 -0.50 14.79
N CYS A 148 -22.21 0.65 14.37
CA CYS A 148 -23.65 0.91 14.36
C CYS A 148 -24.05 2.00 13.36
N ARG A 149 -25.34 2.06 13.00
CA ARG A 149 -25.89 3.07 12.08
C ARG A 149 -25.68 4.51 12.58
N ARG A 150 -25.71 4.73 13.90
CA ARG A 150 -25.52 6.06 14.51
C ARG A 150 -24.09 6.56 14.34
N PHE A 151 -23.08 5.74 14.65
CA PHE A 151 -21.67 6.09 14.40
C PHE A 151 -21.37 6.18 12.91
N HIS A 152 -21.94 5.34 12.06
CA HIS A 152 -21.81 5.47 10.61
C HIS A 152 -22.24 6.88 10.14
N ARG A 153 -23.40 7.37 10.59
CA ARG A 153 -23.88 8.72 10.27
C ARG A 153 -22.90 9.79 10.77
N LEU A 154 -22.49 9.71 12.04
CA LEU A 154 -21.59 10.69 12.64
C LEU A 154 -20.20 10.71 11.97
N CYS A 155 -19.72 9.55 11.49
CA CYS A 155 -18.41 9.44 10.84
C CYS A 155 -18.41 9.96 9.39
N PHE A 156 -19.43 9.65 8.58
CA PHE A 156 -19.35 9.87 7.12
C PHE A 156 -20.39 10.84 6.53
N ARG A 157 -21.42 11.24 7.28
CA ARG A 157 -22.38 12.25 6.80
C ARG A 157 -22.06 13.66 7.25
N GLU A 158 -21.31 13.80 8.34
CA GLU A 158 -20.88 15.10 8.86
C GLU A 158 -19.55 15.53 8.21
N PRO A 159 -19.34 16.83 7.95
CA PRO A 159 -18.09 17.34 7.37
C PRO A 159 -16.92 17.38 8.37
N GLU A 160 -17.21 17.54 9.68
CA GLU A 160 -16.21 17.76 10.73
C GLU A 160 -15.18 16.62 10.90
N PRO A 161 -15.53 15.32 10.83
CA PRO A 161 -14.54 14.25 10.82
C PRO A 161 -13.55 14.35 9.65
N TYR A 162 -14.04 14.64 8.44
CA TYR A 162 -13.18 14.82 7.26
C TYR A 162 -12.28 16.04 7.40
N ARG A 163 -12.83 17.15 7.89
CA ARG A 163 -12.06 18.37 8.19
C ARG A 163 -10.93 18.09 9.18
N THR A 164 -11.24 17.41 10.27
CA THR A 164 -10.28 17.06 11.32
C THR A 164 -9.19 16.16 10.77
N PHE A 165 -9.57 15.16 9.97
CA PHE A 165 -8.61 14.26 9.32
C PHE A 165 -7.71 14.98 8.31
N ALA A 166 -8.28 15.86 7.48
CA ALA A 166 -7.53 16.68 6.53
C ALA A 166 -6.53 17.58 7.26
N GLN A 167 -6.97 18.30 8.31
CA GLN A 167 -6.09 19.15 9.10
C GLN A 167 -4.96 18.35 9.75
N HIS A 168 -5.25 17.16 10.27
CA HIS A 168 -4.24 16.28 10.85
C HIS A 168 -3.20 15.81 9.82
N ILE A 169 -3.60 15.43 8.61
CA ILE A 169 -2.67 14.98 7.56
C ILE A 169 -1.87 16.14 6.97
N TYR A 170 -2.55 17.23 6.61
CA TYR A 170 -1.97 18.29 5.80
C TYR A 170 -1.15 19.31 6.60
N SER A 171 -1.42 19.45 7.91
CA SER A 171 -0.57 20.27 8.79
C SER A 171 0.86 19.74 8.93
N LEU A 172 1.06 18.44 8.68
CA LEU A 172 2.36 17.77 8.72
C LEU A 172 3.11 17.84 7.38
N GLN A 173 2.51 18.43 6.34
CA GLN A 173 3.11 18.51 5.00
C GLN A 173 3.93 19.77 4.84
N HIS A 174 5.15 19.63 4.31
CA HIS A 174 6.06 20.75 4.07
C HIS A 174 6.02 21.16 2.60
N TYR A 175 5.93 22.46 2.36
CA TYR A 175 5.94 23.06 1.02
C TYR A 175 7.12 24.01 0.86
N ASP A 176 7.64 24.13 -0.36
CA ASP A 176 8.76 25.03 -0.64
C ASP A 176 8.37 26.50 -0.42
N LYS A 177 8.96 27.11 0.63
CA LYS A 177 8.74 28.50 1.03
C LYS A 177 9.12 29.49 -0.07
N ALA A 178 10.16 29.22 -0.85
CA ALA A 178 10.59 30.11 -1.92
C ALA A 178 9.53 30.15 -3.03
N ALA A 179 9.02 28.99 -3.45
CA ALA A 179 7.92 28.89 -4.40
C ALA A 179 6.64 29.55 -3.86
N MET A 180 6.30 29.42 -2.57
CA MET A 180 5.13 30.11 -2.00
C MET A 180 5.26 31.63 -2.12
N ALA A 181 6.44 32.16 -1.76
CA ALA A 181 6.70 33.60 -1.80
C ALA A 181 6.65 34.16 -3.22
N LEU A 182 7.21 33.44 -4.20
CA LEU A 182 7.16 33.81 -5.62
C LEU A 182 5.73 33.85 -6.17
N ASN A 183 4.87 32.95 -5.70
CA ASN A 183 3.45 32.92 -6.05
C ASN A 183 2.60 33.92 -5.24
N GLY A 184 3.21 34.74 -4.37
CA GLY A 184 2.49 35.71 -3.54
C GLY A 184 1.62 35.07 -2.45
N LEU A 185 1.89 33.82 -2.10
CA LEU A 185 1.12 33.06 -1.11
C LEU A 185 1.75 33.17 0.27
N SER A 186 0.99 33.72 1.23
CA SER A 186 1.37 33.77 2.64
C SER A 186 1.07 32.48 3.38
N SER A 187 0.07 31.72 2.92
CA SER A 187 -0.32 30.44 3.51
C SER A 187 -0.88 29.49 2.46
N ILE A 188 -0.60 28.19 2.62
CA ILE A 188 -1.19 27.14 1.79
C ILE A 188 -2.72 27.09 1.93
N LYS A 189 -3.27 27.57 3.06
CA LYS A 189 -4.72 27.61 3.32
C LYS A 189 -5.49 28.39 2.26
N THR A 190 -4.90 29.46 1.71
CA THR A 190 -5.52 30.24 0.64
C THR A 190 -5.74 29.40 -0.62
N LEU A 191 -4.80 28.50 -0.95
CA LEU A 191 -4.99 27.55 -2.04
C LEU A 191 -6.00 26.46 -1.68
N GLU A 192 -5.97 25.98 -0.44
CA GLU A 192 -6.93 24.98 0.03
C GLU A 192 -8.38 25.46 -0.12
N GLU A 193 -8.64 26.70 0.30
CA GLU A 193 -9.94 27.36 0.17
C GLU A 193 -10.33 27.58 -1.29
N ALA A 194 -9.39 27.97 -2.15
CA ALA A 194 -9.65 28.21 -3.56
C ALA A 194 -9.99 26.93 -4.34
N PHE A 195 -9.29 25.81 -4.07
CA PHE A 195 -9.47 24.57 -4.81
C PHE A 195 -10.55 23.64 -4.24
N TRP A 196 -10.70 23.56 -2.91
CA TRP A 196 -11.61 22.60 -2.25
C TRP A 196 -12.69 23.26 -1.40
N GLY A 197 -12.47 24.47 -0.90
CA GLY A 197 -13.43 25.16 -0.04
C GLY A 197 -13.76 24.35 1.23
N VAL A 198 -15.03 23.96 1.39
CA VAL A 198 -15.50 23.17 2.53
C VAL A 198 -15.57 21.66 2.26
N ASP A 199 -15.25 21.22 1.04
CA ASP A 199 -15.30 19.81 0.64
C ASP A 199 -14.00 19.08 1.02
N TYR A 200 -13.82 18.86 2.32
CA TYR A 200 -12.66 18.15 2.86
C TYR A 200 -12.59 16.69 2.41
N ARG A 201 -13.72 16.10 2.04
CA ARG A 201 -13.75 14.74 1.51
C ARG A 201 -13.08 14.69 0.13
N ARG A 202 -13.46 15.58 -0.78
CA ARG A 202 -12.80 15.71 -2.09
C ARG A 202 -11.31 16.04 -1.93
N MET A 203 -10.99 16.93 -1.00
CA MET A 203 -9.60 17.29 -0.70
C MET A 203 -8.74 16.08 -0.31
N LEU A 204 -9.23 15.21 0.57
CA LEU A 204 -8.54 13.98 0.98
C LEU A 204 -8.33 12.97 -0.16
N GLU A 205 -9.20 13.00 -1.16
CA GLU A 205 -9.15 12.13 -2.34
C GLU A 205 -8.16 12.65 -3.39
N GLU A 206 -8.09 13.97 -3.60
CA GLU A 206 -7.36 14.62 -4.68
C GLU A 206 -5.98 15.17 -4.27
N ARG A 207 -5.87 15.78 -3.09
CA ARG A 207 -4.64 16.46 -2.68
C ARG A 207 -3.60 15.46 -2.22
N ALA A 208 -2.52 15.37 -2.99
CA ALA A 208 -1.38 14.51 -2.68
C ALA A 208 -0.73 14.85 -1.34
N TYR A 209 -0.26 13.82 -0.64
CA TYR A 209 0.48 13.96 0.61
C TYR A 209 1.46 12.81 0.83
N VAL A 210 2.49 13.08 1.63
CA VAL A 210 3.50 12.12 2.06
C VAL A 210 2.97 11.35 3.29
N LYS A 211 3.16 10.03 3.29
CA LYS A 211 2.77 9.15 4.40
C LYS A 211 3.95 8.92 5.35
N PHE A 212 3.71 9.06 6.66
CA PHE A 212 4.75 8.95 7.69
C PHE A 212 4.76 7.61 8.45
N GLN A 213 3.65 6.87 8.44
CA GLN A 213 3.46 5.64 9.23
C GLN A 213 4.06 4.39 8.55
N GLY A 214 5.23 4.52 7.93
CA GLY A 214 5.82 3.45 7.13
C GLY A 214 7.02 3.90 6.31
N CYS A 215 7.39 3.05 5.35
CA CYS A 215 8.51 3.27 4.45
C CYS A 215 8.07 3.15 3.01
N TYR A 216 8.63 3.99 2.14
CA TYR A 216 8.52 3.85 0.69
C TYR A 216 9.67 2.98 0.20
N ILE A 217 9.35 1.90 -0.51
CA ILE A 217 10.31 0.87 -0.92
C ILE A 217 10.29 0.76 -2.44
N SER A 218 11.46 0.85 -3.06
CA SER A 218 11.68 0.53 -4.47
C SER A 218 12.54 -0.71 -4.58
N VAL A 219 12.08 -1.69 -5.35
CA VAL A 219 12.78 -2.96 -5.60
C VAL A 219 13.32 -2.91 -7.02
N VAL A 220 14.63 -2.99 -7.18
CA VAL A 220 15.30 -2.93 -8.48
C VAL A 220 16.14 -4.18 -8.70
N ASN A 221 15.94 -4.80 -9.86
CA ASN A 221 16.68 -5.97 -10.30
C ASN A 221 17.51 -5.59 -11.53
N TYR A 222 18.79 -5.96 -11.55
CA TYR A 222 19.63 -5.84 -12.75
C TYR A 222 20.43 -7.11 -12.98
N LEU A 223 20.76 -7.35 -14.25
CA LEU A 223 21.57 -8.50 -14.67
C LEU A 223 23.04 -8.08 -14.71
N ARG A 224 23.89 -8.82 -14.01
CA ARG A 224 25.34 -8.73 -14.07
C ARG A 224 25.89 -9.98 -14.75
N GLN A 225 26.77 -9.80 -15.72
CA GLN A 225 27.50 -10.92 -16.32
C GLN A 225 28.54 -11.42 -15.30
N GLY A 226 28.54 -12.73 -15.02
CA GLY A 226 29.56 -13.38 -14.20
C GLY A 226 30.90 -13.46 -14.91
N ALA A 227 31.97 -13.71 -14.16
CA ALA A 227 33.27 -14.00 -14.75
C ALA A 227 33.21 -15.35 -15.46
N SER A 228 33.50 -15.37 -16.76
CA SER A 228 33.74 -16.61 -17.51
C SER A 228 34.98 -17.27 -16.91
N ALA A 229 34.89 -18.53 -16.48
CA ALA A 229 36.08 -19.27 -16.04
C ALA A 229 37.07 -19.38 -17.22
N GLU A 230 38.37 -19.27 -16.97
CA GLU A 230 39.41 -19.50 -17.98
C GLU A 230 39.19 -20.89 -18.61
N GLY A 231 38.99 -20.93 -19.93
CA GLY A 231 38.68 -22.16 -20.69
C GLY A 231 37.20 -22.43 -20.94
N SER A 232 36.27 -21.61 -20.41
CA SER A 232 34.84 -21.68 -20.76
C SER A 232 34.58 -21.07 -22.13
N SER A 233 33.78 -21.75 -22.96
CA SER A 233 33.33 -21.19 -24.23
C SER A 233 32.46 -19.96 -23.95
N SER A 234 32.71 -18.87 -24.68
CA SER A 234 31.98 -17.59 -24.66
C SER A 234 30.46 -17.70 -24.95
N TRP A 235 29.96 -18.93 -25.12
CA TRP A 235 28.58 -19.29 -25.42
C TRP A 235 27.73 -19.45 -24.16
N ILE A 236 28.33 -19.68 -22.99
CA ILE A 236 27.62 -19.79 -21.70
C ILE A 236 28.21 -18.77 -20.74
N ASN A 237 27.75 -17.53 -20.83
CA ASN A 237 28.06 -16.52 -19.81
C ASN A 237 27.04 -16.64 -18.67
N PRO A 238 27.43 -17.09 -17.48
CA PRO A 238 26.52 -17.16 -16.35
C PRO A 238 26.04 -15.74 -16.01
N VAL A 239 24.73 -15.51 -16.11
CA VAL A 239 24.14 -14.22 -15.75
C VAL A 239 23.70 -14.30 -14.29
N HIS A 240 24.16 -13.36 -13.47
CA HIS A 240 23.76 -13.21 -12.09
C HIS A 240 22.83 -12.01 -11.96
N MET A 241 21.61 -12.24 -11.48
CA MET A 241 20.67 -11.16 -11.22
C MET A 241 20.86 -10.64 -9.81
N ILE A 242 21.10 -9.35 -9.69
CA ILE A 242 21.30 -8.66 -8.42
C ILE A 242 20.07 -7.83 -8.14
N THR A 243 19.49 -8.06 -6.96
CA THR A 243 18.41 -7.25 -6.40
C THR A 243 19.00 -6.26 -5.42
N TYR A 244 18.58 -5.01 -5.52
CA TYR A 244 18.82 -4.04 -4.46
C TYR A 244 17.54 -3.23 -4.22
N TYR A 245 17.47 -2.69 -3.01
CA TYR A 245 16.33 -2.00 -2.46
C TYR A 245 16.70 -0.55 -2.19
N ARG A 246 15.73 0.33 -2.39
CA ARG A 246 15.81 1.72 -1.93
C ARG A 246 14.70 2.01 -0.96
N TYR A 247 15.04 2.62 0.16
CA TYR A 247 14.11 2.98 1.22
C TYR A 247 14.09 4.48 1.40
N PHE A 248 12.88 5.04 1.44
CA PHE A 248 12.63 6.35 2.02
C PHE A 248 11.72 6.22 3.23
N ARG A 249 12.08 6.90 4.32
CA ARG A 249 11.20 7.10 5.47
C ARG A 249 11.11 8.59 5.75
N PHE A 250 9.90 9.13 5.65
CA PHE A 250 9.64 10.55 5.83
C PHE A 250 9.21 10.85 7.26
N TYR A 251 9.55 12.03 7.74
CA TYR A 251 9.20 12.52 9.06
C TYR A 251 8.41 13.84 8.96
N PRO A 252 7.49 14.11 9.90
CA PRO A 252 6.68 15.33 9.92
C PRO A 252 7.46 16.63 10.12
N ASP A 253 8.75 16.58 10.47
CA ASP A 253 9.62 17.75 10.61
C ASP A 253 10.29 18.19 9.30
N GLY A 254 9.97 17.52 8.18
CA GLY A 254 10.58 17.78 6.88
C GLY A 254 11.87 17.00 6.65
N SER A 255 12.34 16.18 7.59
CA SER A 255 13.47 15.27 7.37
C SER A 255 13.01 13.95 6.76
N CYS A 256 13.90 13.26 6.04
CA CYS A 256 13.67 11.88 5.61
C CYS A 256 14.97 11.07 5.59
N LEU A 257 14.88 9.80 5.96
CA LEU A 257 15.99 8.85 5.78
C LEU A 257 15.93 8.25 4.39
N ARG A 258 17.10 8.17 3.75
CA ARG A 258 17.32 7.51 2.47
C ARG A 258 18.34 6.38 2.64
N LEU A 259 18.03 5.19 2.13
CA LEU A 259 18.95 4.04 2.17
C LEU A 259 18.91 3.29 0.85
N VAL A 260 20.08 2.86 0.37
CA VAL A 260 20.23 1.91 -0.73
C VAL A 260 21.01 0.72 -0.21
N THR A 261 20.43 -0.48 -0.28
CA THR A 261 21.04 -1.71 0.26
C THR A 261 20.58 -2.94 -0.54
N THR A 262 21.30 -4.05 -0.42
CA THR A 262 20.85 -5.38 -0.88
C THR A 262 19.99 -6.11 0.16
N ASP A 263 19.89 -5.56 1.38
CA ASP A 263 19.09 -6.17 2.46
C ASP A 263 17.60 -6.02 2.20
N GLU A 264 16.86 -7.11 2.42
CA GLU A 264 15.42 -7.18 2.19
C GLU A 264 14.59 -6.37 3.21
N PRO A 265 13.35 -5.98 2.85
CA PRO A 265 12.46 -5.24 3.75
C PRO A 265 12.23 -5.90 5.12
N SER A 266 12.21 -7.22 5.17
CA SER A 266 12.07 -8.02 6.40
C SER A 266 13.17 -7.72 7.44
N ASN A 267 14.39 -7.44 6.98
CA ASN A 267 15.56 -7.18 7.80
C ASN A 267 15.73 -5.69 8.11
N VAL A 268 15.39 -4.81 7.16
CA VAL A 268 15.63 -3.37 7.26
C VAL A 268 14.52 -2.66 8.04
N VAL A 269 13.26 -2.90 7.69
CA VAL A 269 12.13 -2.02 8.05
C VAL A 269 11.97 -1.89 9.57
N ARG A 270 12.09 -2.98 10.34
CA ARG A 270 11.95 -2.95 11.82
C ARG A 270 13.04 -2.09 12.50
N GLY A 271 14.22 -2.04 11.90
CA GLY A 271 15.38 -1.31 12.39
C GLY A 271 15.50 0.10 11.82
N TYR A 272 14.73 0.45 10.79
CA TYR A 272 14.96 1.63 9.97
C TYR A 272 14.37 2.90 10.56
N ASP A 273 15.06 3.50 11.54
CA ASP A 273 14.67 4.71 12.27
C ASP A 273 15.81 5.72 12.36
N ARG A 274 15.48 7.02 12.49
CA ARG A 274 16.43 8.14 12.50
C ARG A 274 17.29 8.14 13.75
N ASP A 275 16.76 7.67 14.87
CA ASP A 275 17.48 7.63 16.14
C ASP A 275 18.48 6.46 16.21
N LYS A 276 18.56 5.64 15.16
CA LYS A 276 19.48 4.52 15.06
C LYS A 276 20.58 4.87 14.07
N ASP A 277 21.81 4.51 14.41
CA ASP A 277 22.92 4.59 13.47
C ASP A 277 22.80 3.45 12.44
N ILE A 278 22.38 3.82 11.24
CA ILE A 278 22.17 2.88 10.14
C ILE A 278 23.25 3.12 9.10
N LYS A 279 24.08 2.10 8.89
CA LYS A 279 25.16 2.15 7.91
C LYS A 279 24.63 2.53 6.54
N ASN A 280 25.26 3.51 5.91
CA ASN A 280 24.94 4.01 4.57
C ASN A 280 23.53 4.62 4.41
N ALA A 281 22.87 4.99 5.52
CA ALA A 281 21.66 5.79 5.46
C ALA A 281 22.02 7.28 5.46
N ASP A 282 21.44 8.02 4.52
CA ASP A 282 21.58 9.47 4.42
C ASP A 282 20.37 10.16 5.07
N LEU A 283 20.63 11.19 5.89
CA LEU A 283 19.60 12.10 6.33
C LEU A 283 19.40 13.20 5.28
N CYS A 284 18.18 13.31 4.77
CA CYS A 284 17.79 14.23 3.70
C CYS A 284 16.66 15.15 4.19
N HIS A 285 16.37 16.19 3.41
CA HIS A 285 15.23 17.08 3.61
C HIS A 285 14.24 16.94 2.46
N TRP A 286 12.94 17.05 2.72
CA TRP A 286 11.89 16.92 1.72
C TRP A 286 10.90 18.08 1.75
N SER A 287 10.35 18.41 0.58
CA SER A 287 9.27 19.39 0.43
C SER A 287 8.41 19.08 -0.79
N LEU A 288 7.16 19.54 -0.78
CA LEU A 288 6.23 19.49 -1.90
C LEU A 288 6.26 20.81 -2.68
N SER A 289 6.24 20.69 -4.00
CA SER A 289 6.05 21.82 -4.92
C SER A 289 4.61 22.30 -4.88
N ILE A 290 4.40 23.61 -5.01
CA ILE A 290 3.07 24.19 -5.16
C ILE A 290 2.60 24.20 -6.62
N ASP A 291 3.55 24.30 -7.55
CA ASP A 291 3.25 24.55 -8.96
C ASP A 291 2.77 23.30 -9.72
N ASP A 292 2.99 22.11 -9.15
CA ASP A 292 2.75 20.80 -9.80
C ASP A 292 1.62 20.00 -9.13
N ASP A 293 0.42 20.57 -9.05
CA ASP A 293 -0.77 19.96 -8.42
C ASP A 293 -0.52 19.48 -6.97
N LEU A 294 0.43 20.11 -6.26
CA LEU A 294 0.88 19.71 -4.92
C LEU A 294 1.46 18.28 -4.84
N SER A 295 1.79 17.67 -5.98
CA SER A 295 2.14 16.25 -6.10
C SER A 295 3.62 15.96 -6.29
N LEU A 296 4.40 16.99 -6.64
CA LEU A 296 5.84 16.87 -6.87
C LEU A 296 6.60 17.00 -5.54
N LEU A 297 7.21 15.90 -5.13
CA LEU A 297 8.08 15.77 -3.98
C LEU A 297 9.53 16.00 -4.40
N THR A 298 10.20 16.94 -3.73
CA THR A 298 11.63 17.20 -3.91
C THR A 298 12.37 16.77 -2.64
N ILE A 299 13.39 15.93 -2.82
CA ILE A 299 14.25 15.45 -1.75
C ILE A 299 15.66 15.99 -2.01
N THR A 300 16.25 16.60 -1.00
CA THR A 300 17.56 17.23 -1.08
C THR A 300 18.49 16.69 -0.01
N ARG A 301 19.76 16.56 -0.37
CA ARG A 301 20.85 16.20 0.56
C ARG A 301 22.14 16.84 0.08
N ARG A 302 23.10 17.03 0.99
CA ARG A 302 24.37 17.66 0.66
C ARG A 302 25.51 16.88 1.27
N ASN A 303 26.62 16.79 0.54
CA ASN A 303 27.91 16.40 1.08
C ASN A 303 28.93 17.52 0.80
N ASP A 304 30.21 17.27 1.12
CA ASP A 304 31.28 18.27 0.98
C ASP A 304 31.51 18.75 -0.46
N LYS A 305 31.10 17.96 -1.46
CA LYS A 305 31.38 18.22 -2.88
C LYS A 305 30.15 18.58 -3.70
N TYR A 306 29.00 18.01 -3.35
CA TYR A 306 27.79 18.05 -4.18
C TYR A 306 26.55 18.24 -3.32
N SER A 307 25.59 19.02 -3.85
CA SER A 307 24.20 19.00 -3.39
C SER A 307 23.38 18.16 -4.35
N PHE A 308 22.61 17.23 -3.83
CA PHE A 308 21.83 16.29 -4.62
C PHE A 308 20.35 16.63 -4.51
N GLU A 309 19.66 16.44 -5.62
CA GLU A 309 18.24 16.70 -5.77
C GLU A 309 17.57 15.50 -6.43
N GLU A 310 16.54 14.96 -5.78
CA GLU A 310 15.73 13.85 -6.27
C GLU A 310 14.28 14.31 -6.33
N LYS A 311 13.68 14.30 -7.52
CA LYS A 311 12.29 14.68 -7.74
C LYS A 311 11.44 13.45 -8.02
N LEU A 312 10.38 13.30 -7.24
CA LEU A 312 9.45 12.18 -7.27
C LEU A 312 8.02 12.72 -7.34
N ARG A 313 7.15 12.10 -8.13
CA ARG A 313 5.73 12.44 -8.19
C ARG A 313 4.90 11.45 -7.38
N ILE A 314 4.08 11.96 -6.47
CA ILE A 314 3.11 11.17 -5.71
C ILE A 314 2.01 10.70 -6.66
N HIS A 315 1.70 9.41 -6.64
CA HIS A 315 0.76 8.79 -7.56
C HIS A 315 -0.08 7.71 -6.90
N LYS A 316 -1.28 7.48 -7.44
CA LYS A 316 -2.14 6.35 -7.04
C LYS A 316 -1.59 5.01 -7.52
N HIS A 317 -1.96 3.94 -6.83
CA HIS A 317 -1.71 2.56 -7.26
C HIS A 317 -2.97 1.72 -7.11
N ALA A 318 -3.56 1.32 -8.24
CA ALA A 318 -4.90 0.76 -8.28
C ALA A 318 -5.90 1.71 -7.57
N HIS A 319 -6.64 1.22 -6.57
CA HIS A 319 -7.57 2.01 -5.76
C HIS A 319 -6.89 2.76 -4.60
N LYS A 320 -5.60 2.54 -4.34
CA LYS A 320 -4.89 3.15 -3.21
C LYS A 320 -4.31 4.51 -3.60
N THR A 321 -4.87 5.58 -3.06
CA THR A 321 -4.40 6.95 -3.26
C THR A 321 -3.03 7.16 -2.58
N HIS A 322 -2.22 8.02 -3.21
CA HIS A 322 -0.93 8.50 -2.69
C HIS A 322 0.03 7.37 -2.25
N GLN A 323 -0.06 6.21 -2.91
CA GLN A 323 0.63 4.99 -2.49
C GLN A 323 2.02 4.84 -3.14
N ARG A 324 2.29 5.56 -4.23
CA ARG A 324 3.55 5.43 -4.98
C ARG A 324 4.25 6.74 -5.17
N LEU A 325 5.58 6.66 -5.22
CA LEU A 325 6.46 7.75 -5.66
C LEU A 325 7.10 7.34 -6.98
N LYS A 326 6.76 8.04 -8.06
CA LYS A 326 7.34 7.81 -9.39
C LYS A 326 8.50 8.76 -9.62
N TRP A 327 9.62 8.26 -10.09
CA TRP A 327 10.77 9.07 -10.48
C TRP A 327 10.40 10.11 -11.54
N VAL A 328 10.83 11.34 -11.31
CA VAL A 328 10.75 12.45 -12.28
C VAL A 328 12.17 12.80 -12.74
N SER A 329 13.07 13.08 -11.81
CA SER A 329 14.49 13.31 -12.10
C SER A 329 15.36 13.04 -10.87
N SER A 330 16.65 12.85 -11.09
CA SER A 330 17.65 12.73 -10.05
C SER A 330 18.93 13.38 -10.56
N GLY A 331 19.56 14.21 -9.76
CA GLY A 331 20.78 14.91 -10.16
C GLY A 331 21.59 15.41 -8.98
N ALA A 332 22.77 15.93 -9.29
CA ALA A 332 23.67 16.59 -8.37
C ALA A 332 24.09 17.95 -8.93
N PHE A 333 24.36 18.89 -8.05
CA PHE A 333 24.97 20.17 -8.37
C PHE A 333 26.36 20.19 -7.74
N ASP A 334 27.36 20.54 -8.52
CA ASP A 334 28.71 20.81 -8.02
C ASP A 334 28.74 22.13 -7.24
N ASN A 335 29.84 22.39 -6.53
CA ASN A 335 30.10 23.64 -5.81
C ASN A 335 30.05 24.89 -6.72
N ARG A 336 30.16 24.71 -8.04
CA ARG A 336 30.02 25.77 -9.05
C ARG A 336 28.57 26.01 -9.51
N GLY A 337 27.63 25.19 -9.06
CA GLY A 337 26.23 25.24 -9.48
C GLY A 337 25.92 24.49 -10.79
N GLU A 338 26.90 23.81 -11.40
CA GLU A 338 26.68 22.98 -12.58
C GLU A 338 25.90 21.71 -12.22
N ARG A 339 24.84 21.44 -13.00
CA ARG A 339 23.94 20.29 -12.79
C ARG A 339 24.43 19.06 -13.56
N ILE A 340 24.54 17.95 -12.84
CA ILE A 340 24.86 16.62 -13.34
C ILE A 340 23.62 15.74 -13.16
N ASP A 341 22.96 15.37 -14.26
CA ASP A 341 21.77 14.51 -14.20
C ASP A 341 22.15 13.03 -14.19
N PHE A 342 21.46 12.26 -13.36
CA PHE A 342 21.58 10.81 -13.29
C PHE A 342 20.57 10.13 -14.22
N SER A 343 20.96 8.97 -14.78
CA SER A 343 20.09 8.23 -15.68
C SER A 343 18.92 7.57 -14.94
N MET A 344 17.70 7.78 -15.45
CA MET A 344 16.48 7.20 -14.88
C MET A 344 16.09 5.85 -15.51
N ARG A 345 16.89 5.31 -16.44
CA ARG A 345 16.49 4.17 -17.30
C ARG A 345 16.11 2.92 -16.51
N ASN A 346 16.82 2.64 -15.42
CA ASN A 346 16.63 1.43 -14.62
C ASN A 346 15.86 1.70 -13.32
N GLU A 347 15.37 2.93 -13.15
CA GLU A 347 14.76 3.36 -11.91
C GLU A 347 13.33 2.84 -11.79
N LYS A 348 13.04 2.20 -10.65
CA LYS A 348 11.69 1.72 -10.33
C LYS A 348 11.03 2.65 -9.32
N PRO A 349 9.70 2.85 -9.44
CA PRO A 349 8.94 3.66 -8.49
C PRO A 349 8.89 3.02 -7.11
N PHE A 350 8.78 3.84 -6.07
CA PHE A 350 8.59 3.38 -4.70
C PHE A 350 7.13 3.06 -4.44
N SER A 351 6.89 2.06 -3.61
CA SER A 351 5.57 1.73 -3.07
C SER A 351 5.59 1.86 -1.56
N PHE A 352 4.57 2.50 -0.99
CA PHE A 352 4.44 2.66 0.45
C PHE A 352 4.14 1.32 1.12
N SER A 353 4.85 1.03 2.21
CA SER A 353 4.66 -0.12 3.08
C SER A 353 4.40 0.40 4.49
N ARG A 354 3.19 0.17 5.01
CA ARG A 354 2.79 0.59 6.36
C ARG A 354 3.44 -0.31 7.40
N VAL A 355 3.81 0.26 8.53
CA VAL A 355 4.33 -0.50 9.69
C VAL A 355 3.42 -0.25 10.89
N THR A 356 3.18 -1.29 11.68
CA THR A 356 2.21 -1.30 12.78
C THR A 356 2.61 -0.40 13.94
N SER A 357 3.90 -0.25 14.22
CA SER A 357 4.40 0.71 15.19
C SER A 357 5.85 1.09 14.91
N TYR A 358 6.14 2.37 15.06
CA TYR A 358 7.45 2.89 15.37
C TYR A 358 7.32 3.71 16.65
N LYS A 359 8.35 3.75 17.48
CA LYS A 359 8.32 4.61 18.67
C LYS A 359 8.18 6.07 18.17
N PRO A 360 7.24 6.86 18.71
CA PRO A 360 7.15 8.27 18.34
C PRO A 360 8.48 8.95 18.68
N VAL A 361 8.92 9.83 17.79
CA VAL A 361 10.03 10.75 18.05
C VAL A 361 9.67 11.50 19.32
N LYS A 362 10.50 11.42 20.35
CA LYS A 362 10.35 12.30 21.52
C LYS A 362 10.60 13.71 21.01
N GLU A 363 9.57 14.54 21.00
CA GLU A 363 9.76 15.98 20.87
C GLU A 363 10.57 16.41 22.09
N ASP A 364 11.86 16.66 21.87
CA ASP A 364 12.72 17.30 22.86
C ASP A 364 12.17 18.72 23.05
N HIS A 365 11.23 18.85 23.98
CA HIS A 365 10.82 20.13 24.49
C HIS A 365 12.03 20.65 25.27
N GLY A 366 12.89 21.38 24.56
CA GLY A 366 13.95 22.18 25.12
C GLY A 366 13.36 23.17 26.11
N GLY A 367 13.13 22.70 27.33
CA GLY A 367 12.78 23.51 28.46
C GLY A 367 14.00 24.34 28.81
N ASN A 368 13.97 25.61 28.41
CA ASN A 368 14.71 26.65 29.08
C ASN A 368 14.43 26.54 30.59
N ARG A 369 15.45 26.14 31.35
CA ARG A 369 15.54 26.40 32.78
C ARG A 369 16.71 27.34 33.02
#